data_AF-J9CYU9-F1
#
_entry.id   AF-J9CYU9-F1
#
_cell.length_a   1.000
_cell.length_b   1.000
_cell.length_c   1.000
_cell.angle_alpha   90.00
_cell.angle_beta   90.00
_cell.angle_gamma   90.00
#
_symmetry.space_group_name_H-M   'P 1'
#
loop_
_entity.id
_entity.type
_entity.pdbx_description
1 polymer ?
#
loop_
_entity_poly.entity_id
_entity_poly.type
_entity_poly.pdbx_seq_one_letter_code
_entity_poly.pdbx_strand_id
1 'polypeptide(L)'
;MKQRVLLLFLSVLFVCSASAQLLWKVEGKDLAKPSYIMGTQHLAKQSFVDSVPGLRDAFAVCEQVYGELSHDALTDPVAVQRMQLAMMLPGEQTIDQVLSADEMARLNAFMTQWMGADFSNPMLQPMKRMTPAALNAQFQLLMGIKMGLC
;
A
#
# COMPACT_ATOMS: atom_id res chain seq x y z
N MET A 1 17.16 -28.58 38.46
CA MET A 1 17.18 -29.21 37.12
C MET A 1 15.80 -29.38 36.50
N LYS A 2 14.81 -29.98 37.18
CA LYS A 2 13.46 -30.25 36.63
C LYS A 2 12.72 -29.01 36.06
N GLN A 3 12.73 -27.87 36.75
CA GLN A 3 12.13 -26.62 36.24
C GLN A 3 12.84 -26.05 35.00
N ARG A 4 14.17 -26.16 34.92
CA ARG A 4 14.93 -25.67 33.76
C ARG A 4 14.66 -26.53 32.51
N VAL A 5 14.52 -27.84 32.70
CA VAL A 5 14.13 -28.78 31.64
C VAL A 5 12.68 -28.51 31.19
N LEU A 6 11.76 -28.27 32.12
CA LEU A 6 10.37 -27.93 31.80
C LEU A 6 10.25 -26.60 31.02
N LEU A 7 11.01 -25.57 31.43
CA LEU A 7 11.03 -24.28 30.74
C LEU A 7 11.59 -24.41 29.32
N LEU A 8 12.66 -25.18 29.13
CA LEU A 8 13.21 -25.49 27.81
C LEU A 8 12.22 -26.25 26.93
N PHE A 9 11.48 -27.19 27.51
CA PHE A 9 10.47 -27.95 26.78
C PHE A 9 9.29 -27.05 26.34
N LEU A 10 8.83 -26.16 27.22
CA LEU A 10 7.78 -25.19 26.91
C LEU A 10 8.20 -24.17 25.83
N SER A 11 9.45 -23.69 25.87
CA SER A 11 9.94 -22.77 24.85
C SER A 11 10.10 -23.43 23.48
N VAL A 12 10.50 -24.71 23.42
CA VAL A 12 10.53 -25.47 22.16
C VAL A 12 9.11 -25.68 21.62
N LEU A 13 8.15 -26.07 22.45
CA LEU A 13 6.75 -26.21 22.03
C LEU A 13 6.17 -24.90 21.49
N PHE A 14 6.49 -23.77 22.12
CA PHE A 14 6.05 -22.45 21.68
C PHE A 14 6.63 -22.08 20.31
N VAL A 15 7.93 -22.31 20.08
CA VAL A 15 8.60 -22.04 18.80
C VAL A 15 8.08 -22.97 17.70
N CYS A 16 7.86 -24.25 17.99
CA CYS A 16 7.29 -25.21 17.03
C CYS A 16 5.83 -24.91 16.66
N SER A 17 5.12 -24.11 17.47
CA SER A 17 3.74 -23.69 17.21
C SER A 17 3.65 -22.35 16.47
N ALA A 18 4.77 -21.64 16.28
CA ALA A 18 4.79 -20.36 15.58
C ALA A 18 4.73 -20.59 14.05
N SER A 19 3.58 -20.28 13.44
CA SER A 19 3.46 -20.26 11.97
C SER A 19 3.73 -18.85 11.43
N ALA A 20 4.81 -18.67 10.68
CA ALA A 20 4.98 -17.49 9.84
C ALA A 20 4.25 -17.72 8.52
N GLN A 21 3.01 -17.23 8.40
CA GLN A 21 2.23 -17.33 7.16
C GLN A 21 2.47 -16.12 6.26
N LEU A 22 2.78 -16.38 4.99
CA LEU A 22 3.00 -15.36 3.96
C LEU A 22 1.69 -14.82 3.36
N LEU A 23 0.62 -15.60 3.48
CA LEU A 23 -0.72 -15.29 2.98
C LEU A 23 -1.67 -15.13 4.17
N TRP A 24 -2.31 -13.97 4.24
CA TRP A 24 -3.32 -13.65 5.23
C TRP A 24 -4.68 -13.49 4.58
N LYS A 25 -5.66 -14.23 5.08
CA LYS A 25 -7.08 -14.00 4.75
C LYS A 25 -7.66 -13.01 5.75
N VAL A 26 -8.30 -11.97 5.23
CA VAL A 26 -8.98 -10.92 5.99
C VAL A 26 -10.49 -11.10 5.77
N GLU A 27 -11.22 -11.34 6.85
CA GLU A 27 -12.67 -11.56 6.84
C GLU A 27 -13.33 -10.97 8.10
N GLY A 28 -14.65 -10.75 8.05
CA GLY A 28 -15.45 -10.26 9.18
C GLY A 28 -15.87 -8.80 9.08
N LYS A 29 -16.42 -8.29 10.19
CA LYS A 29 -17.10 -6.98 10.31
C LYS A 29 -18.18 -6.80 9.23
N ASP A 30 -17.91 -5.98 8.22
CA ASP A 30 -18.84 -5.59 7.16
C ASP A 30 -18.36 -5.99 5.76
N LEU A 31 -17.37 -6.90 5.67
CA LEU A 31 -16.83 -7.36 4.39
C LEU A 31 -17.78 -8.35 3.70
N ALA A 32 -18.26 -8.00 2.50
CA ALA A 32 -19.11 -8.87 1.68
C ALA A 32 -18.37 -10.10 1.13
N LYS A 33 -17.05 -10.01 0.96
CA LYS A 33 -16.16 -11.08 0.48
C LYS A 33 -14.81 -10.99 1.21
N PRO A 34 -14.07 -12.11 1.37
CA PRO A 34 -12.75 -12.07 1.97
C PRO A 34 -11.76 -11.31 1.09
N SER A 35 -10.81 -10.64 1.73
CA SER A 35 -9.63 -10.06 1.08
C SER A 35 -8.39 -10.85 1.48
N TYR A 36 -7.34 -10.78 0.66
CA TYR A 36 -6.10 -11.50 0.92
C TYR A 36 -4.91 -10.54 0.88
N ILE A 37 -4.03 -10.65 1.86
CA ILE A 37 -2.79 -9.89 1.92
C ILE A 37 -1.63 -10.87 1.81
N MET A 38 -0.76 -10.63 0.84
CA MET A 38 0.51 -11.34 0.70
C MET A 38 1.64 -10.33 0.76
N GLY A 39 2.67 -10.60 1.55
CA GLY A 39 3.86 -9.77 1.64
C GLY A 39 5.12 -10.63 1.58
N THR A 40 6.10 -10.20 0.78
CA THR A 40 7.46 -10.76 0.75
C THR A 40 8.48 -9.66 0.90
N GLN A 41 9.77 -10.01 0.94
CA GLN A 41 10.83 -9.04 0.67
C GLN A 41 10.82 -8.66 -0.84
N HIS A 42 11.10 -7.40 -1.18
CA HIS A 42 11.15 -6.82 -2.54
C HIS A 42 11.99 -7.58 -3.60
N LEU A 43 12.78 -8.60 -3.21
CA LEU A 43 13.69 -9.35 -4.10
C LEU A 43 13.24 -10.78 -4.41
N ALA A 44 12.04 -11.18 -4.00
CA ALA A 44 11.51 -12.49 -4.37
C ALA A 44 11.23 -12.54 -5.88
N LYS A 45 11.75 -13.57 -6.56
CA LYS A 45 11.41 -13.82 -7.97
C LYS A 45 9.90 -14.04 -8.08
N GLN A 46 9.28 -13.61 -9.18
CA GLN A 46 7.84 -13.82 -9.42
C GLN A 46 7.42 -15.29 -9.26
N SER A 47 8.28 -16.24 -9.63
CA SER A 47 8.04 -17.68 -9.43
C SER A 47 7.85 -18.11 -7.97
N PHE A 48 8.18 -17.25 -7.00
CA PHE A 48 7.92 -17.50 -5.58
C PHE A 48 6.43 -17.57 -5.25
N VAL A 49 5.56 -16.92 -6.04
CA VAL A 49 4.11 -17.03 -5.85
C VAL A 49 3.62 -18.48 -5.93
N ASP A 50 4.28 -19.31 -6.72
CA ASP A 50 3.91 -20.72 -6.88
C ASP A 50 4.28 -21.58 -5.67
N SER A 51 5.15 -21.09 -4.78
CA SER A 51 5.55 -21.82 -3.57
C SER A 51 4.67 -21.52 -2.36
N VAL A 52 3.78 -20.52 -2.44
CA VAL A 52 2.94 -20.10 -1.32
C VAL A 52 1.62 -20.89 -1.33
N PRO A 53 1.39 -21.77 -0.34
CA PRO A 53 0.17 -22.57 -0.27
C PRO A 53 -1.08 -21.68 -0.22
N GLY A 54 -2.09 -22.02 -1.02
CA GLY A 54 -3.38 -21.32 -1.07
C GLY A 54 -3.38 -19.98 -1.82
N LEU A 55 -2.24 -19.49 -2.31
CA LEU A 55 -2.18 -18.21 -3.02
C LEU A 55 -2.92 -18.25 -4.37
N ARG A 56 -2.80 -19.36 -5.11
CA ARG A 56 -3.55 -19.54 -6.38
C ARG A 56 -5.06 -19.60 -6.15
N ASP A 57 -5.49 -20.22 -5.06
CA ASP A 57 -6.91 -20.27 -4.69
C ASP A 57 -7.42 -18.87 -4.32
N ALA A 58 -6.62 -18.09 -3.60
CA ALA A 58 -6.91 -16.69 -3.32
C ALA A 58 -7.03 -15.86 -4.62
N PHE A 59 -6.12 -16.03 -5.58
CA PHE A 59 -6.23 -15.36 -6.88
C PHE A 59 -7.49 -15.75 -7.66
N ALA A 60 -7.91 -17.02 -7.59
CA ALA A 60 -9.09 -17.50 -8.30
C ALA A 60 -10.40 -16.90 -7.78
N VAL A 61 -10.45 -16.47 -6.51
CA VAL A 61 -11.66 -15.91 -5.89
C VAL A 61 -11.63 -14.39 -5.79
N CYS A 62 -10.46 -13.77 -5.90
CA CYS A 62 -10.31 -12.31 -5.90
C CYS A 62 -10.79 -11.72 -7.22
N GLU A 63 -11.66 -10.72 -7.15
CA GLU A 63 -12.12 -9.96 -8.33
C GLU A 63 -11.05 -9.01 -8.85
N GLN A 64 -10.14 -8.58 -7.98
CA GLN A 64 -9.09 -7.60 -8.27
C GLN A 64 -7.83 -7.99 -7.51
N VAL A 65 -6.67 -7.75 -8.13
CA VAL A 65 -5.35 -8.00 -7.56
C VAL A 65 -4.54 -6.72 -7.67
N TYR A 66 -4.01 -6.26 -6.54
CA TYR A 66 -3.09 -5.13 -6.45
C TYR A 66 -1.71 -5.67 -6.09
N GLY A 67 -0.71 -5.35 -6.91
CA GLY A 67 0.68 -5.78 -6.71
C GLY A 67 1.66 -4.68 -7.10
N GLU A 68 2.95 -4.93 -6.86
CA GLU A 68 4.03 -4.04 -7.27
C GLU A 68 4.18 -4.02 -8.80
N LEU A 69 4.57 -2.88 -9.35
CA LEU A 69 4.98 -2.81 -10.75
C LEU A 69 6.30 -3.57 -10.91
N SER A 70 6.42 -4.34 -11.99
CA SER A 70 7.69 -4.99 -12.31
C SER A 70 8.76 -3.95 -12.63
N HIS A 71 10.03 -4.29 -12.36
CA HIS A 71 11.15 -3.41 -12.71
C HIS A 71 11.18 -3.08 -14.22
N ASP A 72 10.84 -4.06 -15.06
CA ASP A 72 10.74 -3.86 -16.51
C ASP A 72 9.67 -2.81 -16.86
N ALA A 73 8.52 -2.81 -16.18
CA ALA A 73 7.49 -1.80 -16.36
C ALA A 73 7.92 -0.40 -15.90
N LEU A 74 8.85 -0.30 -14.94
CA LEU A 74 9.40 0.97 -14.48
C LEU A 74 10.45 1.55 -15.43
N THR A 75 11.00 0.74 -16.34
CA THR A 75 12.02 1.14 -17.31
C THR A 75 11.49 1.26 -18.73
N ASP A 76 10.32 0.68 -19.03
CA ASP A 76 9.60 0.85 -20.29
C ASP A 76 8.94 2.25 -20.38
N PRO A 77 9.35 3.11 -21.34
CA PRO A 77 8.77 4.43 -21.50
C PRO A 77 7.25 4.44 -21.72
N VAL A 78 6.70 3.41 -22.38
CA VAL A 78 5.25 3.31 -22.64
C VAL A 78 4.49 3.00 -21.36
N ALA A 79 4.99 2.07 -20.56
CA ALA A 79 4.42 1.74 -19.26
C ALA A 79 4.51 2.94 -18.29
N VAL A 80 5.66 3.64 -18.26
CA VAL A 80 5.84 4.86 -17.45
C VAL A 80 4.87 5.96 -17.88
N GLN A 81 4.68 6.18 -19.19
CA GLN A 81 3.70 7.17 -19.67
C GLN A 81 2.27 6.81 -19.26
N ARG A 82 1.88 5.53 -19.36
CA ARG A 82 0.55 5.06 -18.92
C ARG A 82 0.36 5.27 -17.41
N MET A 83 1.39 5.00 -16.62
CA MET A 83 1.37 5.26 -15.18
C MET A 83 1.17 6.75 -14.89
N GLN A 84 1.92 7.63 -15.55
CA GLN A 84 1.76 9.09 -15.40
C GLN A 84 0.34 9.54 -15.74
N LEU A 85 -0.25 9.02 -16.82
CA LEU A 85 -1.64 9.33 -17.18
C LEU A 85 -2.64 8.82 -16.13
N ALA A 86 -2.43 7.61 -15.60
CA ALA A 86 -3.29 7.04 -14.56
C ALA A 86 -3.20 7.77 -13.21
N MET A 87 -2.09 8.49 -12.96
CA MET A 87 -1.93 9.35 -11.79
C MET A 87 -2.70 10.66 -11.89
N MET A 88 -3.20 11.03 -13.07
CA MET A 88 -3.92 12.28 -13.31
C MET A 88 -5.43 12.05 -13.39
N LEU A 89 -6.20 13.01 -12.91
CA LEU A 89 -7.64 13.08 -13.11
C LEU A 89 -7.96 13.24 -14.61
N PRO A 90 -9.12 12.74 -15.06
CA PRO A 90 -9.47 12.77 -16.48
C PRO A 90 -9.66 14.21 -16.97
N GLY A 91 -9.12 14.50 -18.15
CA GLY A 91 -9.19 15.83 -18.76
C GLY A 91 -8.51 16.90 -17.90
N GLU A 92 -9.20 18.02 -17.70
CA GLU A 92 -8.73 19.16 -16.90
C GLU A 92 -9.36 19.20 -15.49
N GLN A 93 -9.91 18.08 -15.02
CA GLN A 93 -10.50 18.01 -13.68
C GLN A 93 -9.44 18.22 -12.59
N THR A 94 -9.86 18.83 -11.49
CA THR A 94 -9.05 19.00 -10.28
C THR A 94 -9.71 18.34 -9.08
N ILE A 95 -8.92 18.09 -8.05
CA ILE A 95 -9.35 17.45 -6.81
C ILE A 95 -10.48 18.23 -6.11
N ASP A 96 -10.58 19.55 -6.34
CA ASP A 96 -11.68 20.39 -5.83
C ASP A 96 -13.04 20.04 -6.42
N GLN A 97 -13.06 19.38 -7.58
CA GLN A 97 -14.28 18.92 -8.25
C GLN A 97 -14.66 17.50 -7.82
N VAL A 98 -13.74 16.77 -7.18
CA VAL A 98 -13.90 15.39 -6.73
C VAL A 98 -14.26 15.32 -5.25
N LEU A 99 -13.66 16.20 -4.44
CA LEU A 99 -13.86 16.25 -2.99
C LEU A 99 -14.92 17.28 -2.61
N SER A 100 -15.69 16.97 -1.58
CA SER A 100 -16.56 17.95 -0.92
C SER A 100 -15.74 19.08 -0.27
N ALA A 101 -16.39 20.20 0.04
CA ALA A 101 -15.75 21.33 0.71
C ALA A 101 -15.10 20.92 2.05
N ASP A 102 -15.78 20.07 2.83
CA ASP A 102 -15.27 19.57 4.11
C ASP A 102 -14.05 18.65 3.93
N GLU A 103 -14.03 17.83 2.89
CA GLU A 103 -12.88 16.98 2.54
C GLU A 103 -11.69 17.80 2.08
N MET A 104 -11.93 18.83 1.26
CA MET A 104 -10.90 19.78 0.85
C MET A 104 -10.33 20.55 2.05
N ALA A 105 -11.16 20.96 3.00
CA ALA A 105 -10.71 21.63 4.22
C ALA A 105 -9.81 20.71 5.07
N ARG A 106 -10.19 19.43 5.23
CA ARG A 106 -9.34 18.43 5.92
C ARG A 106 -8.02 18.19 5.20
N LEU A 107 -8.04 18.11 3.87
CA LEU A 107 -6.86 17.92 3.04
C LEU A 107 -5.90 19.12 3.15
N ASN A 108 -6.40 20.34 3.05
CA ASN A 108 -5.61 21.56 3.19
C ASN A 108 -4.99 21.67 4.60
N ALA A 109 -5.75 21.32 5.64
CA ALA A 109 -5.23 21.29 7.01
C ALA A 109 -4.09 20.26 7.16
N PHE A 110 -4.27 19.05 6.60
CA PHE A 110 -3.24 18.02 6.58
C PHE A 110 -1.97 18.50 5.84
N MET A 111 -2.12 19.05 4.64
CA MET A 111 -1.00 19.58 3.86
C MET A 111 -0.28 20.71 4.59
N THR A 112 -1.01 21.65 5.20
CA THR A 112 -0.42 22.72 5.99
C THR A 112 0.40 22.17 7.17
N GLN A 113 -0.13 21.19 7.89
CA GLN A 113 0.56 20.56 9.03
C GLN A 113 1.85 19.84 8.60
N TRP A 114 1.79 19.05 7.52
CA TRP A 114 2.89 18.16 7.13
C TRP A 114 3.87 18.80 6.15
N MET A 115 3.41 19.68 5.29
CA MET A 115 4.18 20.31 4.20
C MET A 115 4.41 21.82 4.41
N GLY A 116 3.72 22.45 5.37
CA GLY A 116 3.83 23.90 5.63
C GLY A 116 3.07 24.79 4.66
N ALA A 117 2.40 24.20 3.66
CA ALA A 117 1.56 24.89 2.68
C ALA A 117 0.48 23.93 2.17
N ASP A 118 -0.61 24.50 1.67
CA ASP A 118 -1.72 23.78 1.04
C ASP A 118 -1.88 24.19 -0.42
N PHE A 119 -3.00 23.79 -1.05
CA PHE A 119 -3.27 24.14 -2.44
C PHE A 119 -3.53 25.64 -2.70
N SER A 120 -3.59 26.50 -1.68
CA SER A 120 -3.57 27.95 -1.91
C SER A 120 -2.20 28.42 -2.43
N ASN A 121 -1.13 27.67 -2.18
CA ASN A 121 0.19 27.96 -2.71
C ASN A 121 0.25 27.64 -4.22
N PRO A 122 0.56 28.62 -5.10
CA PRO A 122 0.66 28.42 -6.54
C PRO A 122 1.61 27.29 -6.95
N MET A 123 2.66 27.01 -6.16
CA MET A 123 3.61 25.93 -6.44
C MET A 123 2.99 24.53 -6.32
N LEU A 124 1.91 24.37 -5.56
CA LEU A 124 1.23 23.10 -5.33
C LEU A 124 0.00 22.90 -6.21
N GLN A 125 -0.41 23.93 -6.96
CA GLN A 125 -1.55 23.86 -7.89
C GLN A 125 -1.45 22.74 -8.93
N PRO A 126 -0.28 22.41 -9.52
CA PRO A 126 -0.18 21.29 -10.46
C PRO A 126 -0.60 19.94 -9.86
N MET A 127 -0.38 19.74 -8.55
CA MET A 127 -0.78 18.51 -7.85
C MET A 127 -2.30 18.36 -7.74
N LYS A 128 -3.08 19.43 -7.89
CA LYS A 128 -4.54 19.36 -7.84
C LYS A 128 -5.14 18.52 -8.98
N ARG A 129 -4.39 18.29 -10.05
CA ARG A 129 -4.79 17.40 -11.14
C ARG A 129 -4.50 15.93 -10.88
N MET A 130 -3.82 15.59 -9.78
CA MET A 130 -3.53 14.21 -9.44
C MET A 130 -4.77 13.51 -8.88
N THR A 131 -4.89 12.21 -9.11
CA THR A 131 -5.92 11.37 -8.47
C THR A 131 -5.70 11.31 -6.95
N PRO A 132 -6.75 11.00 -6.16
CA PRO A 132 -6.59 10.82 -4.71
C PRO A 132 -5.50 9.81 -4.33
N ALA A 133 -5.38 8.72 -5.10
CA ALA A 133 -4.35 7.70 -4.89
C ALA A 133 -2.93 8.23 -5.14
N ALA A 134 -2.74 9.00 -6.22
CA ALA A 134 -1.47 9.61 -6.54
C ALA A 134 -1.06 10.66 -5.48
N LEU A 135 -1.99 11.51 -5.03
CA LEU A 135 -1.75 12.45 -3.93
C LEU A 135 -1.33 11.73 -2.64
N ASN A 136 -2.05 10.67 -2.26
CA ASN A 136 -1.74 9.87 -1.09
C ASN A 136 -0.32 9.26 -1.18
N ALA A 137 0.08 8.73 -2.34
CA ALA A 137 1.42 8.21 -2.55
C ALA A 137 2.51 9.31 -2.38
N GLN A 138 2.28 10.51 -2.91
CA GLN A 138 3.21 11.63 -2.74
C GLN A 138 3.29 12.09 -1.28
N PHE A 139 2.17 12.14 -0.57
CA PHE A 139 2.17 12.49 0.86
C PHE A 139 2.91 11.46 1.71
N GLN A 140 2.76 10.17 1.42
CA GLN A 140 3.49 9.11 2.13
C GLN A 140 5.00 9.25 1.95
N LEU A 141 5.47 9.52 0.73
CA LEU A 141 6.89 9.78 0.46
C LEU A 141 7.39 11.00 1.25
N LEU A 142 6.67 12.11 1.20
CA LEU A 142 7.04 13.34 1.92
C LEU A 142 7.06 13.15 3.44
N MET A 143 6.08 12.42 3.98
CA MET A 143 6.06 12.06 5.39
C MET A 143 7.25 11.16 5.74
N GLY A 144 7.59 10.18 4.89
CA GLY A 144 8.75 9.32 5.06
C GLY A 144 10.04 10.11 5.18
N ILE A 145 10.27 11.07 4.27
CA ILE A 145 11.42 11.98 4.29
C ILE A 145 11.43 12.82 5.58
N LYS A 146 10.29 13.42 5.95
CA LYS A 146 10.18 14.27 7.15
C LYS A 146 10.40 13.51 8.46
N MET A 147 10.01 12.24 8.50
CA MET A 147 10.17 11.36 9.65
C MET A 147 11.52 10.61 9.67
N GLY A 148 12.38 10.79 8.66
CA GLY A 148 13.67 10.09 8.56
C GLY A 148 13.54 8.58 8.29
N LEU A 149 12.46 8.16 7.64
CA LEU A 149 12.18 6.77 7.26
C LEU A 149 12.64 6.44 5.83
N CYS A 150 13.04 7.46 5.06
CA CYS A 150 13.57 7.36 3.70
C CYS A 150 14.81 8.24 3.55
#